data_AF-A0A9E0DFA1-F1
#
_entry.id   AF-A0A9E0DFA1-F1
#
_cell.length_a   1.000
_cell.length_b   1.000
_cell.length_c   1.000
_cell.angle_alpha   90.00
_cell.angle_beta   90.00
_cell.angle_gamma   90.00
#
_symmetry.space_group_name_H-M   'P 1'
#
loop_
_entity.id
_entity.type
_entity.pdbx_description
1 polymer ?
#
loop_
_entity_poly.entity_id
_entity_poly.type
_entity_poly.pdbx_seq_one_letter_code
_entity_poly.pdbx_strand_id
1 'polypeptide(L)'
;MSHPRPRLSHKVCLLLGLALLALGACVGGEGADWVYAQTIDGISVPETPGVSSPPVQPSIPMSTPAPPISQTVSTVAPPGQALILAHYMTWFKTRAFSGRWEHWQWDPNGNGQFDLGDSLPDQVAEDGLRQIAAVDYPLIGPYDSSDPAVIEYQIASAWAAGIDGFVIDWYGPQDDGGIDHAFEQTLDAVDQWQRTHGLSFFVGLAYEEKILLGVDAADRQTQLTAHLTQVLTSYATQPAYLTFRGLPVIFYFQAWQDGKPGLLSPQQLAQVRRNLPPHYLLYMGAEIEFLDVVDGFFSWISGANDNPLDWGEDYANWVYPEMDLRTRLHALDLTVGSVWPAFDDSRVGGWGNTPRSIDGQGGAVYDQTWDLALKAQAQEAPGQPTWVQIVTWNDWNEGTQIEPTLAGGTDLLAATQDKARAYTGRDMPPSALEIPARILALRREAPGPQTEALIRQVYARFFAQDFEAALSLLNE
;
A
#
# COMPACT_ATOMS: atom_id res chain seq x y z
N MET A 1 63.00 2.12 18.31
CA MET A 1 62.94 3.52 18.77
C MET A 1 61.63 4.09 18.23
N SER A 2 60.53 3.95 18.97
CA SER A 2 59.96 4.97 19.89
C SER A 2 59.16 6.07 19.17
N HIS A 3 57.84 5.81 19.10
CA HIS A 3 56.64 6.69 19.14
C HIS A 3 56.79 8.16 19.59
N PRO A 4 55.80 9.10 19.37
CA PRO A 4 54.35 8.84 19.55
C PRO A 4 53.29 9.61 18.70
N ARG A 5 52.05 9.13 18.88
CA ARG A 5 50.74 9.69 18.46
C ARG A 5 50.33 10.95 19.25
N PRO A 6 49.35 11.76 18.78
CA PRO A 6 48.55 12.62 19.64
C PRO A 6 47.19 12.00 20.04
N ARG A 7 46.68 12.48 21.18
CA ARG A 7 45.57 11.96 21.99
C ARG A 7 44.25 12.72 21.77
N LEU A 8 43.14 12.03 22.05
CA LEU A 8 41.83 12.61 22.41
C LEU A 8 41.93 13.53 23.65
N SER A 9 41.06 14.55 23.71
CA SER A 9 40.65 15.18 24.97
C SER A 9 39.13 15.31 25.05
N HIS A 10 38.54 14.66 26.05
CA HIS A 10 37.19 14.92 26.55
C HIS A 10 37.14 16.30 27.22
N LYS A 11 36.04 17.03 27.04
CA LYS A 11 35.59 18.05 28.00
C LYS A 11 34.12 17.84 28.31
N VAL A 12 33.91 17.36 29.54
CA VAL A 12 32.67 17.40 30.30
C VAL A 12 32.45 18.85 30.77
N CYS A 13 31.27 19.40 30.58
CA CYS A 13 30.80 20.58 31.32
C CYS A 13 29.48 20.22 32.00
N LEU A 14 29.55 20.06 33.31
CA LEU A 14 28.46 19.89 34.25
C LEU A 14 28.48 21.17 35.10
N LEU A 15 27.43 21.99 35.04
CA LEU A 15 27.19 23.05 36.01
C LEU A 15 25.71 23.14 36.36
N LEU A 16 25.46 22.81 37.63
CA LEU A 16 24.24 23.02 38.39
C LEU A 16 23.96 24.51 38.62
N GLY A 17 22.68 24.87 38.69
CA GLY A 17 22.20 26.14 39.22
C GLY A 17 20.74 26.04 39.65
N LEU A 18 20.51 25.71 40.93
CA LEU A 18 19.23 25.83 41.62
C LEU A 18 18.76 27.29 41.69
N ALA A 19 17.44 27.54 41.61
CA ALA A 19 16.63 28.07 42.72
C ALA A 19 15.20 28.46 42.30
N LEU A 20 14.28 28.17 43.24
CA LEU A 20 12.83 28.34 43.26
C LEU A 20 12.39 29.73 43.79
N LEU A 21 11.08 30.01 43.60
CA LEU A 21 10.20 31.03 44.24
C LEU A 21 10.25 32.45 43.62
N ALA A 22 9.14 33.14 43.28
CA ALA A 22 7.90 33.32 44.03
C ALA A 22 6.76 33.99 43.19
N LEU A 23 5.51 33.56 43.47
CA LEU A 23 4.21 34.25 43.53
C LEU A 23 3.98 35.63 42.86
N GLY A 24 2.89 35.69 42.08
CA GLY A 24 2.08 36.88 41.86
C GLY A 24 0.68 36.49 41.35
N ALA A 25 -0.32 36.60 42.22
CA ALA A 25 -1.73 36.33 41.92
C ALA A 25 -2.47 37.59 41.42
N CYS A 26 -3.64 37.32 40.80
CA CYS A 26 -4.87 38.13 40.78
C CYS A 26 -5.28 38.89 39.49
N VAL A 27 -6.36 38.33 38.90
CA VAL A 27 -7.65 38.96 38.51
C VAL A 27 -7.81 39.53 37.10
N GLY A 28 -8.72 38.90 36.35
CA GLY A 28 -9.90 39.58 35.79
C GLY A 28 -10.04 39.56 34.27
N GLY A 29 -11.18 39.09 33.76
CA GLY A 29 -11.68 39.48 32.44
C GLY A 29 -12.29 38.37 31.60
N GLU A 30 -13.55 38.04 31.91
CA GLU A 30 -14.70 37.76 31.02
C GLU A 30 -14.53 37.16 29.61
N GLY A 31 -15.42 36.21 29.34
CA GLY A 31 -15.52 35.48 28.08
C GLY A 31 -16.18 36.23 26.93
N ALA A 32 -16.16 35.59 25.78
CA ALA A 32 -16.97 35.94 24.63
C ALA A 32 -17.23 34.68 23.80
N ASP A 33 -18.41 34.10 24.02
CA ASP A 33 -19.14 33.32 23.02
C ASP A 33 -19.42 34.22 21.82
N TRP A 34 -19.16 33.72 20.61
CA TRP A 34 -19.70 34.31 19.38
C TRP A 34 -20.52 33.28 18.63
N VAL A 35 -21.82 33.37 18.86
CA VAL A 35 -22.89 32.97 17.95
C VAL A 35 -22.95 34.01 16.82
N TYR A 36 -22.98 33.57 15.57
CA TYR A 36 -23.74 34.27 14.53
C TYR A 36 -24.40 33.26 13.59
N ALA A 37 -25.73 33.26 13.64
CA ALA A 37 -26.61 32.75 12.61
C ALA A 37 -27.13 33.95 11.79
N GLN A 38 -27.26 33.77 10.47
CA GLN A 38 -28.22 34.47 9.61
C GLN A 38 -28.70 33.45 8.56
N THR A 39 -29.87 32.85 8.77
CA THR A 39 -31.19 33.23 8.19
C THR A 39 -31.31 32.99 6.69
N ILE A 40 -32.08 31.95 6.34
CA ILE A 40 -32.89 31.89 5.12
C ILE A 40 -34.34 31.84 5.60
N ASP A 41 -35.11 32.88 5.25
CA ASP A 41 -36.54 32.96 5.49
C ASP A 41 -37.32 32.24 4.39
N GLY A 42 -38.42 31.59 4.78
CA GLY A 42 -39.62 31.54 3.95
C GLY A 42 -40.10 30.17 3.49
N ILE A 43 -40.64 29.34 4.40
CA ILE A 43 -41.77 28.45 4.07
C ILE A 43 -42.75 28.42 5.26
N SER A 44 -43.97 28.88 4.98
CA SER A 44 -45.13 28.88 5.88
C SER A 44 -45.74 27.48 6.01
N VAL A 45 -46.01 27.08 7.25
CA VAL A 45 -46.75 25.88 7.66
C VAL A 45 -48.26 26.12 7.56
N PRO A 46 -49.04 25.15 7.05
CA PRO A 46 -50.43 25.00 7.46
C PRO A 46 -50.73 23.67 8.14
N GLU A 47 -51.80 23.72 8.93
CA GLU A 47 -52.27 22.82 9.97
C GLU A 47 -52.68 21.42 9.49
N THR A 48 -52.57 20.45 10.40
CA THR A 48 -53.17 19.11 10.33
C THR A 48 -54.70 19.16 10.25
N PRO A 49 -55.30 18.24 9.48
CA PRO A 49 -56.40 17.46 10.06
C PRO A 49 -56.40 15.98 9.66
N GLY A 50 -56.83 15.13 10.60
CA GLY A 50 -57.66 13.97 10.29
C GLY A 50 -56.93 12.62 10.17
N VAL A 51 -57.16 11.76 11.16
CA VAL A 51 -56.92 10.32 11.11
C VAL A 51 -57.83 9.69 10.05
N SER A 52 -57.23 9.03 9.05
CA SER A 52 -57.91 8.07 8.17
C SER A 52 -57.03 6.83 7.95
N SER A 53 -57.65 5.65 8.00
CA SER A 53 -57.08 4.30 7.94
C SER A 53 -56.06 4.06 6.81
N PRO A 54 -55.10 3.14 6.96
CA PRO A 54 -54.04 2.94 5.99
C PRO A 54 -54.55 2.28 4.70
N PRO A 55 -54.02 2.66 3.52
CA PRO A 55 -54.29 1.96 2.27
C PRO A 55 -53.51 0.64 2.19
N VAL A 56 -54.13 -0.35 1.55
CA VAL A 56 -53.55 -1.67 1.24
C VAL A 56 -52.34 -1.51 0.32
N GLN A 57 -51.17 -2.00 0.74
CA GLN A 57 -49.97 -2.05 -0.09
C GLN A 57 -50.16 -3.01 -1.29
N PRO A 58 -49.75 -2.65 -2.51
CA PRO A 58 -49.59 -3.61 -3.60
C PRO A 58 -48.39 -4.52 -3.30
N SER A 59 -48.61 -5.83 -3.40
CA SER A 59 -47.61 -6.87 -3.22
C SER A 59 -46.46 -6.74 -4.22
N ILE A 60 -45.24 -6.55 -3.73
CA ILE A 60 -44.00 -6.67 -4.53
C ILE A 60 -43.83 -8.15 -4.91
N PRO A 61 -43.64 -8.50 -6.19
CA PRO A 61 -43.33 -9.87 -6.58
C PRO A 61 -41.95 -10.25 -6.00
N MET A 62 -41.90 -11.37 -5.28
CA MET A 62 -40.66 -11.97 -4.79
C MET A 62 -39.66 -12.11 -5.94
N SER A 63 -38.54 -11.39 -5.85
CA SER A 63 -37.38 -11.61 -6.70
C SER A 63 -36.91 -13.05 -6.53
N THR A 64 -36.76 -13.75 -7.66
CA THR A 64 -36.11 -15.07 -7.70
C THR A 64 -34.76 -15.02 -6.98
N PRO A 65 -34.44 -16.00 -6.12
CA PRO A 65 -33.10 -16.09 -5.55
C PRO A 65 -32.10 -16.25 -6.68
N ALA A 66 -31.02 -15.48 -6.64
CA ALA A 66 -29.87 -15.73 -7.50
C ALA A 66 -29.40 -17.20 -7.31
N PRO A 67 -28.98 -17.89 -8.38
CA PRO A 67 -28.49 -19.26 -8.25
C PRO A 67 -27.29 -19.27 -7.30
N PRO A 68 -27.10 -20.35 -6.51
CA PRO A 68 -25.92 -20.47 -5.67
C PRO A 68 -24.68 -20.48 -6.57
N ILE A 69 -23.80 -19.50 -6.39
CA ILE A 69 -22.47 -19.49 -7.00
C ILE A 69 -21.69 -20.62 -6.33
N SER A 70 -21.80 -21.81 -6.90
CA SER A 70 -21.04 -22.99 -6.48
C SER A 70 -19.80 -23.12 -7.35
N GLN A 71 -18.90 -22.16 -7.24
CA GLN A 71 -17.51 -22.34 -7.62
C GLN A 71 -16.67 -21.87 -6.44
N THR A 72 -16.05 -22.82 -5.73
CA THR A 72 -14.92 -22.49 -4.87
C THR A 72 -13.88 -21.86 -5.78
N VAL A 73 -13.76 -20.53 -5.76
CA VAL A 73 -12.67 -19.82 -6.43
C VAL A 73 -11.39 -20.40 -5.84
N SER A 74 -10.57 -21.00 -6.70
CA SER A 74 -9.29 -21.53 -6.25
C SER A 74 -8.43 -20.36 -5.81
N THR A 75 -8.04 -20.34 -4.54
CA THR A 75 -7.11 -19.35 -3.97
C THR A 75 -5.65 -19.69 -4.24
N VAL A 76 -5.40 -20.70 -5.08
CA VAL A 76 -4.08 -21.04 -5.57
C VAL A 76 -3.98 -20.45 -6.96
N ALA A 77 -2.99 -19.57 -7.19
CA ALA A 77 -2.66 -19.14 -8.55
C ALA A 77 -2.29 -20.38 -9.37
N PRO A 78 -3.06 -20.77 -10.41
CA PRO A 78 -2.72 -21.89 -11.27
C PRO A 78 -1.27 -21.82 -11.78
N PRO A 79 -0.57 -22.97 -11.89
CA PRO A 79 0.76 -23.00 -12.48
C PRO A 79 0.78 -22.36 -13.88
N GLY A 80 1.65 -21.37 -14.08
CA GLY A 80 1.76 -20.62 -15.34
C GLY A 80 0.78 -19.46 -15.49
N GLN A 81 0.01 -19.10 -14.45
CA GLN A 81 -0.79 -17.87 -14.47
C GLN A 81 0.11 -16.63 -14.38
N ALA A 82 -0.09 -15.71 -15.30
CA ALA A 82 0.46 -14.37 -15.23
C ALA A 82 -0.31 -13.56 -14.16
N LEU A 83 0.42 -12.93 -13.24
CA LEU A 83 -0.15 -12.06 -12.21
C LEU A 83 0.40 -10.65 -12.32
N ILE A 84 -0.46 -9.66 -12.07
CA ILE A 84 -0.08 -8.28 -11.82
C ILE A 84 -0.32 -8.01 -10.34
N LEU A 85 0.75 -7.84 -9.58
CA LEU A 85 0.71 -7.48 -8.18
C LEU A 85 1.05 -5.99 -8.02
N ALA A 86 0.59 -5.35 -6.96
CA ALA A 86 1.04 -4.00 -6.61
C ALA A 86 1.59 -3.98 -5.18
N HIS A 87 2.76 -3.38 -5.01
CA HIS A 87 3.34 -3.21 -3.68
C HIS A 87 2.55 -2.16 -2.89
N TYR A 88 2.14 -2.47 -1.66
CA TYR A 88 1.12 -1.70 -0.94
C TYR A 88 1.60 -1.29 0.47
N MET A 89 1.60 0.02 0.72
CA MET A 89 1.98 0.62 2.00
C MET A 89 0.76 0.85 2.89
N THR A 90 0.77 0.25 4.07
CA THR A 90 -0.35 0.30 5.04
C THR A 90 -0.02 1.12 6.29
N TRP A 91 0.89 2.09 6.16
CA TRP A 91 1.45 2.85 7.29
C TRP A 91 0.88 4.26 7.49
N PHE A 92 0.02 4.73 6.59
CA PHE A 92 -0.51 6.10 6.67
C PHE A 92 -1.58 6.20 7.76
N LYS A 93 -1.45 7.18 8.67
CA LYS A 93 -2.40 7.39 9.78
C LYS A 93 -2.89 8.82 9.82
N THR A 94 -4.16 9.01 10.19
CA THR A 94 -4.77 10.35 10.34
C THR A 94 -5.20 10.60 11.78
N ARG A 95 -5.25 11.89 12.16
CA ARG A 95 -5.77 12.28 13.48
C ARG A 95 -7.23 11.89 13.69
N ALA A 96 -8.04 11.93 12.64
CA ALA A 96 -9.46 11.65 12.74
C ALA A 96 -9.74 10.17 13.09
N PHE A 97 -8.88 9.25 12.65
CA PHE A 97 -9.08 7.81 12.82
C PHE A 97 -8.15 7.23 13.89
N SER A 98 -6.85 7.44 13.77
CA SER A 98 -5.83 6.88 14.68
C SER A 98 -5.30 7.86 15.72
N GLY A 99 -5.85 9.08 15.78
CA GLY A 99 -5.47 10.09 16.78
C GLY A 99 -4.11 10.77 16.54
N ARG A 100 -3.37 10.38 15.49
CA ARG A 100 -2.07 10.96 15.11
C ARG A 100 -1.91 11.03 13.59
N TRP A 101 -1.03 11.92 13.14
CA TRP A 101 -0.51 11.86 11.78
C TRP A 101 0.70 10.92 11.77
N GLU A 102 0.75 10.01 10.79
CA GLU A 102 1.89 9.14 10.55
C GLU A 102 2.05 8.97 9.04
N HIS A 103 3.29 9.05 8.55
CA HIS A 103 3.68 9.05 7.14
C HIS A 103 3.09 10.16 6.25
N TRP A 104 1.99 10.81 6.63
CA TRP A 104 1.56 12.08 6.02
C TRP A 104 2.35 13.28 6.56
N GLN A 105 2.92 13.15 7.76
CA GLN A 105 3.71 14.18 8.40
C GLN A 105 5.19 13.81 8.33
N TRP A 106 6.04 14.79 8.00
CA TRP A 106 7.49 14.65 8.05
C TRP A 106 8.14 15.92 8.60
N ASP A 107 8.93 15.75 9.67
CA ASP A 107 9.76 16.78 10.29
C ASP A 107 11.22 16.31 10.22
N PRO A 108 12.00 16.78 9.20
CA PRO A 108 13.38 16.35 9.00
C PRO A 108 14.33 16.81 10.12
N ASN A 109 13.93 17.78 10.95
CA ASN A 109 14.78 18.31 12.01
C ASN A 109 14.59 17.56 13.34
N GLY A 110 13.46 16.84 13.50
CA GLY A 110 13.16 16.00 14.67
C GLY A 110 13.23 16.73 16.01
N ASN A 111 13.27 18.07 15.98
CA ASN A 111 13.50 18.94 17.13
C ASN A 111 12.20 19.64 17.56
N GLY A 112 11.09 19.36 16.87
CA GLY A 112 9.79 19.99 17.11
C GLY A 112 9.78 21.51 16.84
N GLN A 113 10.79 22.03 16.12
CA GLN A 113 10.85 23.41 15.64
C GLN A 113 10.57 23.39 14.14
N PHE A 114 9.44 24.00 13.78
CA PHE A 114 8.88 23.89 12.45
C PHE A 114 9.36 25.01 11.53
N ASP A 115 10.03 24.65 10.43
CA ASP A 115 10.55 25.56 9.41
C ASP A 115 9.79 25.39 8.07
N LEU A 116 9.94 26.36 7.16
CA LEU A 116 9.44 26.24 5.78
C LEU A 116 10.15 25.07 5.08
N GLY A 117 9.40 24.00 4.80
CA GLY A 117 9.93 22.74 4.24
C GLY A 117 9.39 21.49 4.94
N ASP A 118 8.81 21.65 6.14
CA ASP A 118 8.16 20.56 6.85
C ASP A 118 6.82 20.19 6.20
N SER A 119 6.49 18.90 6.27
CA SER A 119 5.18 18.42 5.84
C SER A 119 4.29 18.29 7.06
N LEU A 120 3.42 19.29 7.29
CA LEU A 120 2.58 19.40 8.48
C LEU A 120 1.09 19.37 8.11
N PRO A 121 0.43 18.21 8.16
CA PRO A 121 -0.93 18.06 7.64
C PRO A 121 -2.00 18.88 8.38
N ASP A 122 -1.70 19.40 9.57
CA ASP A 122 -2.55 20.36 10.26
C ASP A 122 -2.60 21.73 9.58
N GLN A 123 -1.54 22.08 8.85
CA GLN A 123 -1.51 23.28 8.04
C GLN A 123 -2.26 23.01 6.74
N VAL A 124 -3.27 23.84 6.50
CA VAL A 124 -4.08 23.81 5.28
C VAL A 124 -3.70 25.03 4.44
N ALA A 125 -3.31 24.80 3.20
CA ALA A 125 -2.98 25.84 2.24
C ALA A 125 -4.24 26.59 1.78
N GLU A 126 -4.06 27.70 1.05
CA GLU A 126 -5.17 28.56 0.59
C GLU A 126 -6.14 27.82 -0.35
N ASP A 127 -5.66 26.81 -1.06
CA ASP A 127 -6.44 25.93 -1.94
C ASP A 127 -7.26 24.87 -1.18
N GLY A 128 -7.15 24.81 0.16
CA GLY A 128 -7.84 23.85 1.00
C GLY A 128 -7.11 22.51 1.16
N LEU A 129 -5.93 22.33 0.56
CA LEU A 129 -5.14 21.11 0.67
C LEU A 129 -4.25 21.13 1.92
N ARG A 130 -4.07 19.97 2.56
CA ARG A 130 -3.16 19.81 3.69
C ARG A 130 -1.72 19.76 3.21
N GLN A 131 -0.77 20.30 3.98
CA GLN A 131 0.65 20.12 3.70
C GLN A 131 1.09 18.72 4.11
N ILE A 132 1.17 17.80 3.15
CA ILE A 132 1.53 16.40 3.39
C ILE A 132 2.92 16.05 2.85
N ALA A 133 3.48 14.96 3.37
CA ALA A 133 4.79 14.43 3.02
C ALA A 133 4.78 13.66 1.70
N ALA A 134 4.21 14.27 0.66
CA ALA A 134 4.03 13.67 -0.65
C ALA A 134 4.09 14.75 -1.74
N VAL A 135 4.66 14.40 -2.91
CA VAL A 135 4.70 15.31 -4.07
C VAL A 135 3.37 15.37 -4.80
N ASP A 136 2.59 14.30 -4.72
CA ASP A 136 1.23 14.19 -5.22
C ASP A 136 0.22 14.14 -4.09
N TYR A 137 -1.02 14.51 -4.40
CA TYR A 137 -2.11 14.51 -3.43
C TYR A 137 -3.12 13.41 -3.77
N PRO A 138 -3.49 12.53 -2.81
CA PRO A 138 -4.48 11.48 -3.04
C PRO A 138 -5.84 12.05 -3.46
N LEU A 139 -6.47 11.43 -4.48
CA LEU A 139 -7.80 11.81 -4.95
C LEU A 139 -8.84 11.78 -3.81
N ILE A 140 -8.69 10.82 -2.89
CA ILE A 140 -9.56 10.63 -1.73
C ILE A 140 -9.09 11.41 -0.48
N GLY A 141 -8.08 12.26 -0.63
CA GLY A 141 -7.39 12.97 0.45
C GLY A 141 -6.53 12.08 1.36
N PRO A 142 -5.75 12.66 2.29
CA PRO A 142 -4.98 11.91 3.28
C PRO A 142 -5.90 10.99 4.10
N TYR A 143 -5.55 9.72 4.16
CA TYR A 143 -6.39 8.67 4.70
C TYR A 143 -5.67 7.85 5.78
N ASP A 144 -6.44 7.07 6.54
CA ASP A 144 -5.88 6.12 7.50
C ASP A 144 -5.92 4.72 6.88
N SER A 145 -4.78 4.02 6.90
CA SER A 145 -4.63 2.69 6.29
C SER A 145 -5.40 1.61 7.06
N SER A 146 -5.85 1.92 8.29
CA SER A 146 -6.72 1.04 9.08
C SER A 146 -8.21 1.36 8.95
N ASP A 147 -8.58 2.36 8.14
CA ASP A 147 -9.98 2.64 7.81
C ASP A 147 -10.52 1.56 6.85
N PRO A 148 -11.48 0.71 7.28
CA PRO A 148 -12.01 -0.34 6.42
C PRO A 148 -12.60 0.18 5.11
N ALA A 149 -13.15 1.40 5.09
CA ALA A 149 -13.68 1.99 3.87
C ALA A 149 -12.58 2.31 2.85
N VAL A 150 -11.39 2.67 3.33
CA VAL A 150 -10.23 2.95 2.49
C VAL A 150 -9.65 1.63 1.95
N ILE A 151 -9.53 0.61 2.81
CA ILE A 151 -9.10 -0.74 2.39
C ILE A 151 -10.02 -1.29 1.28
N GLU A 152 -11.34 -1.23 1.48
CA GLU A 152 -12.31 -1.64 0.46
C GLU A 152 -12.17 -0.85 -0.84
N TYR A 153 -12.01 0.47 -0.76
CA TYR A 153 -11.78 1.35 -1.91
C TYR A 153 -10.53 0.93 -2.69
N GLN A 154 -9.41 0.67 -2.00
CA GLN A 154 -8.14 0.34 -2.64
C GLN A 154 -8.17 -1.04 -3.28
N ILE A 155 -8.72 -2.06 -2.61
CA ILE A 155 -8.91 -3.40 -3.20
C ILE A 155 -9.79 -3.31 -4.45
N ALA A 156 -10.93 -2.62 -4.38
CA ALA A 156 -11.85 -2.50 -5.50
C ALA A 156 -11.22 -1.71 -6.68
N SER A 157 -10.47 -0.64 -6.38
CA SER A 157 -9.78 0.15 -7.40
C SER A 157 -8.66 -0.63 -8.08
N ALA A 158 -7.85 -1.36 -7.32
CA ALA A 158 -6.80 -2.22 -7.86
C ALA A 158 -7.39 -3.32 -8.74
N TRP A 159 -8.44 -4.00 -8.29
CA TRP A 159 -9.12 -5.02 -9.08
C TRP A 159 -9.72 -4.46 -10.37
N ALA A 160 -10.35 -3.27 -10.33
CA ALA A 160 -10.85 -2.59 -11.53
C ALA A 160 -9.73 -2.17 -12.49
N ALA A 161 -8.53 -1.85 -11.98
CA ALA A 161 -7.35 -1.58 -12.80
C ALA A 161 -6.75 -2.83 -13.43
N GLY A 162 -7.23 -4.02 -13.07
CA GLY A 162 -6.75 -5.31 -13.56
C GLY A 162 -5.68 -5.96 -12.69
N ILE A 163 -5.37 -5.40 -11.52
CA ILE A 163 -4.39 -5.91 -10.55
C ILE A 163 -4.98 -7.14 -9.84
N ASP A 164 -4.16 -8.19 -9.71
CA ASP A 164 -4.51 -9.48 -9.10
C ASP A 164 -4.30 -9.54 -7.59
N GLY A 165 -3.52 -8.64 -7.03
CA GLY A 165 -3.27 -8.67 -5.59
C GLY A 165 -2.35 -7.56 -5.12
N PHE A 166 -2.33 -7.39 -3.80
CA PHE A 166 -1.36 -6.55 -3.13
C PHE A 166 -0.22 -7.37 -2.56
N VAL A 167 0.99 -6.82 -2.56
CA VAL A 167 2.12 -7.29 -1.75
C VAL A 167 2.36 -6.23 -0.69
N ILE A 168 1.99 -6.55 0.55
CA ILE A 168 1.96 -5.56 1.64
C ILE A 168 3.27 -5.62 2.42
N ASP A 169 3.85 -4.45 2.62
CA ASP A 169 5.04 -4.24 3.42
C ASP A 169 4.77 -4.61 4.90
N TRP A 170 5.65 -5.42 5.51
CA TRP A 170 5.42 -6.00 6.84
C TRP A 170 6.63 -5.87 7.75
N TYR A 171 6.41 -5.20 8.88
CA TYR A 171 7.44 -4.69 9.80
C TYR A 171 7.41 -5.38 11.16
N GLY A 172 7.14 -6.68 11.19
CA GLY A 172 7.01 -7.40 12.46
C GLY A 172 5.63 -7.27 13.11
N PRO A 173 5.40 -8.05 14.17
CA PRO A 173 4.25 -7.86 15.05
C PRO A 173 4.35 -6.48 15.72
N GLN A 174 3.24 -5.73 15.72
CA GLN A 174 3.12 -4.43 16.38
C GLN A 174 1.93 -4.43 17.33
N ASP A 175 2.14 -4.06 18.58
CA ASP A 175 1.11 -4.08 19.63
C ASP A 175 0.09 -2.92 19.54
N ASP A 176 0.28 -1.96 18.63
CA ASP A 176 -0.46 -0.69 18.60
C ASP A 176 -1.51 -0.56 17.48
N GLY A 177 -1.81 -1.63 16.74
CA GLY A 177 -2.72 -1.55 15.59
C GLY A 177 -2.09 -0.89 14.35
N GLY A 178 -0.76 -0.95 14.24
CA GLY A 178 0.02 -0.51 13.08
C GLY A 178 -0.14 -1.38 11.84
N ILE A 179 0.96 -1.58 11.11
CA ILE A 179 1.01 -2.23 9.79
C ILE A 179 0.44 -3.66 9.82
N ASP A 180 0.70 -4.40 10.90
CA ASP A 180 0.23 -5.78 11.08
C ASP A 180 -1.31 -5.88 11.11
N HIS A 181 -1.97 -4.90 11.73
CA HIS A 181 -3.43 -4.88 11.80
C HIS A 181 -4.07 -4.56 10.45
N ALA A 182 -3.52 -3.59 9.71
CA ALA A 182 -4.01 -3.26 8.37
C ALA A 182 -3.80 -4.42 7.38
N PHE A 183 -2.73 -5.18 7.54
CA PHE A 183 -2.49 -6.43 6.80
C PHE A 183 -3.60 -7.46 7.06
N GLU A 184 -3.92 -7.74 8.34
CA GLU A 184 -5.02 -8.65 8.72
C GLU A 184 -6.38 -8.16 8.19
N GLN A 185 -6.69 -6.87 8.33
CA GLN A 185 -7.94 -6.30 7.82
C GLN A 185 -8.05 -6.45 6.29
N THR A 186 -6.93 -6.30 5.57
CA THR A 186 -6.90 -6.48 4.11
C THR A 186 -7.13 -7.95 3.73
N LEU A 187 -6.52 -8.89 4.44
CA LEU A 187 -6.78 -10.33 4.27
C LEU A 187 -8.25 -10.67 4.52
N ASP A 188 -8.82 -10.19 5.62
CA ASP A 188 -10.22 -10.45 6.00
C ASP A 188 -11.20 -9.89 4.96
N ALA A 189 -10.96 -8.68 4.47
CA ALA A 189 -11.78 -8.04 3.43
C ALA A 189 -11.75 -8.85 2.12
N VAL A 190 -10.56 -9.27 1.68
CA VAL A 190 -10.41 -10.10 0.48
C VAL A 190 -11.06 -11.46 0.65
N ASP A 191 -10.84 -12.17 1.76
CA ASP A 191 -11.49 -13.46 2.04
C ASP A 191 -13.01 -13.34 2.07
N GLN A 192 -13.53 -12.28 2.69
CA GLN A 192 -14.96 -12.00 2.68
C GLN A 192 -15.48 -11.85 1.26
N TRP A 193 -14.84 -11.03 0.41
CA TRP A 193 -15.28 -10.79 -0.96
C TRP A 193 -15.04 -11.98 -1.90
N GLN A 194 -14.03 -12.81 -1.65
CA GLN A 194 -13.88 -14.11 -2.30
C GLN A 194 -15.12 -14.98 -2.03
N ARG A 195 -15.57 -15.06 -0.76
CA ARG A 195 -16.74 -15.86 -0.37
C ARG A 195 -18.07 -15.31 -0.84
N THR A 196 -18.25 -13.98 -0.83
CA THR A 196 -19.55 -13.35 -1.13
C THR A 196 -19.73 -12.93 -2.58
N HIS A 197 -18.64 -12.64 -3.29
CA HIS A 197 -18.66 -12.10 -4.65
C HIS A 197 -17.86 -12.94 -5.66
N GLY A 198 -17.13 -13.96 -5.22
CA GLY A 198 -16.23 -14.71 -6.09
C GLY A 198 -15.06 -13.87 -6.60
N LEU A 199 -14.67 -12.83 -5.83
CA LEU A 199 -13.51 -11.99 -6.15
C LEU A 199 -12.26 -12.87 -6.37
N SER A 200 -11.50 -12.59 -7.42
CA SER A 200 -10.16 -13.14 -7.59
C SER A 200 -9.16 -12.03 -7.29
N PHE A 201 -8.65 -12.04 -6.06
CA PHE A 201 -7.65 -11.10 -5.57
C PHE A 201 -6.82 -11.77 -4.47
N PHE A 202 -5.53 -11.44 -4.38
CA PHE A 202 -4.58 -12.01 -3.43
C PHE A 202 -3.98 -10.96 -2.50
N VAL A 203 -3.55 -11.40 -1.31
CA VAL A 203 -2.75 -10.61 -0.39
C VAL A 203 -1.43 -11.35 -0.11
N GLY A 204 -0.34 -10.82 -0.66
CA GLY A 204 1.03 -11.24 -0.38
C GLY A 204 1.68 -10.38 0.69
N LEU A 205 2.77 -10.88 1.24
CA LEU A 205 3.54 -10.20 2.29
C LEU A 205 4.97 -9.94 1.80
N ALA A 206 5.42 -8.69 1.96
CA ALA A 206 6.82 -8.28 1.85
C ALA A 206 7.41 -8.13 3.26
N TYR A 207 8.25 -9.08 3.67
CA TYR A 207 8.98 -9.00 4.92
C TYR A 207 10.09 -7.96 4.79
N GLU A 208 10.03 -6.92 5.61
CA GLU A 208 11.02 -5.85 5.63
C GLU A 208 12.17 -6.17 6.58
N GLU A 209 13.32 -6.58 6.03
CA GLU A 209 14.48 -6.99 6.83
C GLU A 209 15.02 -5.85 7.69
N LYS A 210 14.72 -4.59 7.33
CA LYS A 210 15.13 -3.41 8.10
C LYS A 210 14.56 -3.39 9.53
N ILE A 211 13.51 -4.16 9.82
CA ILE A 211 13.04 -4.35 11.21
C ILE A 211 14.09 -5.02 12.12
N LEU A 212 15.09 -5.68 11.53
CA LEU A 212 16.22 -6.27 12.26
C LEU A 212 17.39 -5.30 12.45
N LEU A 213 17.28 -4.05 11.97
CA LEU A 213 18.24 -3.01 12.30
C LEU A 213 18.13 -2.67 13.80
N GLY A 214 19.28 -2.54 14.46
CA GLY A 214 19.33 -2.36 15.92
C GLY A 214 19.20 -3.66 16.73
N VAL A 215 18.86 -4.78 16.10
CA VAL A 215 18.93 -6.11 16.73
C VAL A 215 20.37 -6.61 16.70
N ASP A 216 20.84 -7.13 17.84
CA ASP A 216 22.16 -7.74 17.95
C ASP A 216 22.34 -8.85 16.90
N ALA A 217 23.48 -8.85 16.22
CA ALA A 217 23.73 -9.77 15.10
C ALA A 217 23.60 -11.26 15.48
N ALA A 218 23.84 -11.59 16.75
CA ALA A 218 23.67 -12.95 17.29
C ALA A 218 22.19 -13.37 17.37
N ASP A 219 21.26 -12.42 17.51
CA ASP A 219 19.84 -12.66 17.74
C ASP A 219 18.98 -12.52 16.49
N ARG A 220 19.49 -11.89 15.43
CA ARG A 220 18.77 -11.67 14.16
C ARG A 220 18.15 -12.95 13.57
N GLN A 221 18.87 -14.08 13.60
CA GLN A 221 18.33 -15.36 13.12
C GLN A 221 17.15 -15.87 13.95
N THR A 222 17.25 -15.74 15.27
CA THR A 222 16.17 -16.15 16.19
C THR A 222 14.93 -15.29 15.96
N GLN A 223 15.12 -13.97 15.85
CA GLN A 223 14.02 -13.05 15.62
C GLN A 223 13.38 -13.23 14.24
N LEU A 224 14.18 -13.37 13.18
CA LEU A 224 13.65 -13.68 11.85
C LEU A 224 12.87 -15.00 11.84
N THR A 225 13.40 -16.04 12.50
CA THR A 225 12.69 -17.33 12.62
C THR A 225 11.34 -17.15 13.30
N ALA A 226 11.26 -16.36 14.37
CA ALA A 226 10.01 -16.09 15.07
C ALA A 226 9.00 -15.34 14.17
N HIS A 227 9.45 -14.28 13.49
CA HIS A 227 8.61 -13.51 12.57
C HIS A 227 8.05 -14.37 11.43
N LEU A 228 8.92 -15.09 10.72
CA LEU A 228 8.47 -15.91 9.60
C LEU A 228 7.63 -17.12 10.05
N THR A 229 7.87 -17.63 11.26
CA THR A 229 6.97 -18.64 11.85
C THR A 229 5.58 -18.05 12.03
N GLN A 230 5.44 -16.86 12.64
CA GLN A 230 4.14 -16.20 12.81
C GLN A 230 3.44 -16.00 11.46
N VAL A 231 4.15 -15.45 10.47
CA VAL A 231 3.59 -15.24 9.12
C VAL A 231 3.07 -16.57 8.55
N LEU A 232 3.88 -17.63 8.59
CA LEU A 232 3.55 -18.91 7.97
C LEU A 232 2.47 -19.71 8.72
N THR A 233 2.35 -19.53 10.04
CA THR A 233 1.37 -20.27 10.85
C THR A 233 0.08 -19.50 11.14
N SER A 234 0.05 -18.20 10.89
CA SER A 234 -1.11 -17.35 11.10
C SER A 234 -1.64 -16.84 9.76
N TYR A 235 -0.94 -15.91 9.12
CA TYR A 235 -1.41 -15.20 7.93
C TYR A 235 -1.47 -16.08 6.70
N ALA A 236 -0.43 -16.87 6.46
CA ALA A 236 -0.31 -17.71 5.28
C ALA A 236 -1.29 -18.89 5.25
N THR A 237 -2.04 -19.10 6.33
CA THR A 237 -3.09 -20.12 6.41
C THR A 237 -4.44 -19.62 5.89
N GLN A 238 -4.59 -18.31 5.71
CA GLN A 238 -5.83 -17.70 5.28
C GLN A 238 -6.06 -17.91 3.77
N PRO A 239 -7.30 -18.12 3.32
CA PRO A 239 -7.59 -18.35 1.90
C PRO A 239 -7.12 -17.22 0.98
N ALA A 240 -7.23 -15.96 1.42
CA ALA A 240 -6.84 -14.80 0.63
C ALA A 240 -5.31 -14.64 0.44
N TYR A 241 -4.49 -15.39 1.19
CA TYR A 241 -3.04 -15.25 1.14
C TYR A 241 -2.47 -15.72 -0.20
N LEU A 242 -1.50 -14.97 -0.74
CA LEU A 242 -0.85 -15.30 -2.01
C LEU A 242 -0.09 -16.63 -1.91
N THR A 243 -0.51 -17.60 -2.73
CA THR A 243 0.17 -18.89 -2.85
C THR A 243 0.60 -19.17 -4.27
N PHE A 244 1.73 -19.85 -4.42
CA PHE A 244 2.22 -20.40 -5.68
C PHE A 244 2.34 -21.92 -5.55
N ARG A 245 1.74 -22.67 -6.48
CA ARG A 245 1.70 -24.14 -6.46
C ARG A 245 1.26 -24.72 -5.09
N GLY A 246 0.36 -24.01 -4.41
CA GLY A 246 -0.21 -24.41 -3.12
C GLY A 246 0.67 -24.11 -1.90
N LEU A 247 1.79 -23.41 -2.05
CA LEU A 247 2.65 -22.97 -0.96
C LEU A 247 2.61 -21.44 -0.80
N PRO A 248 2.69 -20.91 0.44
CA PRO A 248 2.80 -19.48 0.70
C PRO A 248 3.98 -18.83 -0.02
N VAL A 249 3.81 -17.61 -0.52
CA VAL A 249 4.89 -16.78 -1.08
C VAL A 249 5.22 -15.64 -0.13
N ILE A 250 6.49 -15.50 0.22
CA ILE A 250 7.03 -14.38 0.99
C ILE A 250 8.00 -13.60 0.09
N PHE A 251 7.73 -12.31 -0.09
CA PHE A 251 8.70 -11.38 -0.65
C PHE A 251 9.64 -10.98 0.48
N TYR A 252 10.94 -11.15 0.30
CA TYR A 252 11.96 -10.81 1.28
C TYR A 252 12.66 -9.55 0.83
N PHE A 253 12.25 -8.42 1.38
CA PHE A 253 12.82 -7.11 1.08
C PHE A 253 14.08 -6.94 1.94
N GLN A 254 15.25 -7.18 1.36
CA GLN A 254 16.49 -7.05 2.13
C GLN A 254 16.78 -5.61 2.52
N ALA A 255 17.44 -5.44 3.66
CA ALA A 255 17.98 -4.17 4.05
C ALA A 255 19.34 -3.94 3.38
N TRP A 256 19.76 -2.68 3.33
CA TRP A 256 21.10 -2.30 2.93
C TRP A 256 21.89 -1.79 4.13
N GLN A 257 23.02 -2.42 4.46
CA GLN A 257 23.88 -2.01 5.58
C GLN A 257 25.35 -2.13 5.18
N ASP A 258 26.13 -1.08 5.45
CA ASP A 258 27.59 -1.05 5.22
C ASP A 258 28.02 -1.42 3.79
N GLY A 259 27.22 -1.00 2.79
CA GLY A 259 27.51 -1.26 1.38
C GLY A 259 27.22 -2.70 0.94
N LYS A 260 26.43 -3.46 1.72
CA LYS A 260 26.06 -4.84 1.42
C LYS A 260 24.54 -5.03 1.51
N PRO A 261 23.95 -5.79 0.57
CA PRO A 261 22.59 -6.27 0.70
C PRO A 261 22.53 -7.36 1.78
N GLY A 262 21.45 -7.37 2.56
CA GLY A 262 21.19 -8.40 3.55
C GLY A 262 21.87 -8.15 4.90
N LEU A 263 21.12 -8.30 5.98
CA LEU A 263 21.64 -8.36 7.35
C LEU A 263 22.06 -9.78 7.75
N LEU A 264 21.52 -10.79 7.07
CA LEU A 264 21.87 -12.20 7.24
C LEU A 264 22.70 -12.71 6.05
N SER A 265 23.69 -13.57 6.34
CA SER A 265 24.38 -14.33 5.28
C SER A 265 23.45 -15.39 4.67
N PRO A 266 23.74 -15.87 3.45
CA PRO A 266 23.00 -16.98 2.85
C PRO A 266 22.94 -18.22 3.74
N GLN A 267 24.01 -18.54 4.48
CA GLN A 267 24.01 -19.69 5.39
C GLN A 267 23.08 -19.48 6.59
N GLN A 268 22.97 -18.25 7.08
CA GLN A 268 22.05 -17.89 8.17
C GLN A 268 20.61 -17.95 7.68
N LEU A 269 20.31 -17.41 6.50
CA LEU A 269 18.98 -17.50 5.89
C LEU A 269 18.58 -18.95 5.63
N ALA A 270 19.48 -19.79 5.12
CA ALA A 270 19.25 -21.23 4.95
C ALA A 270 19.01 -21.97 6.27
N GLN A 271 19.64 -21.54 7.37
CA GLN A 271 19.37 -22.08 8.71
C GLN A 271 17.96 -21.72 9.19
N VAL A 272 17.56 -20.47 9.00
CA VAL A 272 16.21 -20.01 9.31
C VAL A 272 15.17 -20.81 8.51
N ARG A 273 15.30 -20.86 7.18
CA ARG A 273 14.34 -21.55 6.30
C ARG A 273 14.16 -23.03 6.62
N ARG A 274 15.22 -23.73 7.03
CA ARG A 274 15.14 -25.17 7.40
C ARG A 274 14.23 -25.46 8.59
N ASN A 275 13.93 -24.46 9.42
CA ASN A 275 13.09 -24.63 10.61
C ASN A 275 11.65 -24.14 10.39
N LEU A 276 11.30 -23.69 9.19
CA LEU A 276 10.00 -23.13 8.85
C LEU A 276 9.13 -24.12 8.07
N PRO A 277 7.79 -23.97 8.08
CA PRO A 277 6.90 -24.66 7.16
C PRO A 277 7.31 -24.43 5.68
N PRO A 278 7.01 -25.36 4.75
CA PRO A 278 7.30 -25.17 3.33
C PRO A 278 6.69 -23.89 2.77
N HIS A 279 7.51 -23.09 2.08
CA HIS A 279 7.15 -21.78 1.52
C HIS A 279 8.09 -21.40 0.38
N TYR A 280 7.62 -20.49 -0.48
CA TYR A 280 8.40 -19.74 -1.44
C TYR A 280 8.96 -18.48 -0.81
N LEU A 281 10.24 -18.20 -1.01
CA LEU A 281 10.92 -16.98 -0.60
C LEU A 281 11.54 -16.30 -1.82
N LEU A 282 11.02 -15.13 -2.18
CA LEU A 282 11.51 -14.30 -3.28
C LEU A 282 12.39 -13.21 -2.69
N TYR A 283 13.68 -13.20 -3.03
CA TYR A 283 14.62 -12.23 -2.51
C TYR A 283 14.65 -10.99 -3.41
N MET A 284 14.70 -9.78 -2.85
CA MET A 284 14.83 -8.59 -3.71
C MET A 284 16.21 -8.61 -4.38
N GLY A 285 16.32 -8.17 -5.63
CA GLY A 285 17.58 -8.10 -6.36
C GLY A 285 17.92 -9.37 -7.14
N ALA A 286 19.21 -9.65 -7.26
CA ALA A 286 19.76 -10.73 -8.05
C ALA A 286 21.18 -11.01 -7.55
N GLU A 287 21.32 -11.51 -6.34
CA GLU A 287 22.59 -11.78 -5.69
C GLU A 287 22.93 -13.28 -5.85
N ILE A 288 24.12 -13.59 -6.39
CA ILE A 288 24.51 -14.97 -6.73
C ILE A 288 24.65 -15.85 -5.48
N GLU A 289 25.03 -15.25 -4.36
CA GLU A 289 25.28 -15.94 -3.12
C GLU A 289 24.00 -16.49 -2.47
N PHE A 290 22.82 -16.02 -2.90
CA PHE A 290 21.53 -16.46 -2.38
C PHE A 290 20.85 -17.56 -3.23
N LEU A 291 21.42 -17.94 -4.38
CA LEU A 291 20.78 -18.85 -5.35
C LEU A 291 20.42 -20.23 -4.77
N ASP A 292 21.20 -20.75 -3.82
CA ASP A 292 20.92 -22.06 -3.20
C ASP A 292 19.96 -21.97 -2.00
N VAL A 293 19.48 -20.77 -1.66
CA VAL A 293 18.71 -20.53 -0.42
C VAL A 293 17.41 -19.77 -0.64
N VAL A 294 17.09 -19.36 -1.87
CA VAL A 294 15.86 -18.66 -2.25
C VAL A 294 15.17 -19.43 -3.37
N ASP A 295 13.90 -19.14 -3.63
CA ASP A 295 13.14 -19.82 -4.68
C ASP A 295 12.88 -18.92 -5.90
N GLY A 296 13.38 -17.70 -5.85
CA GLY A 296 13.22 -16.70 -6.88
C GLY A 296 13.69 -15.33 -6.45
N PHE A 297 13.53 -14.38 -7.36
CA PHE A 297 13.90 -12.99 -7.15
C PHE A 297 12.77 -12.03 -7.51
N PHE A 298 12.80 -10.84 -6.94
CA PHE A 298 12.04 -9.70 -7.44
C PHE A 298 12.91 -8.45 -7.52
N SER A 299 12.67 -7.58 -8.49
CA SER A 299 13.40 -6.30 -8.57
C SER A 299 12.73 -5.19 -7.75
N TRP A 300 13.41 -4.07 -7.54
CA TRP A 300 12.80 -2.84 -7.02
C TRP A 300 13.12 -1.68 -7.96
N ILE A 301 12.57 -0.49 -7.70
CA ILE A 301 12.96 0.70 -8.44
C ILE A 301 14.42 1.05 -8.16
N SER A 302 15.18 1.31 -9.22
CA SER A 302 16.54 1.81 -9.15
C SER A 302 16.80 2.72 -10.34
N GLY A 303 17.58 3.78 -10.11
CA GLY A 303 17.63 4.98 -10.94
C GLY A 303 17.67 6.18 -10.00
N ALA A 304 17.17 7.34 -10.44
CA ALA A 304 17.04 8.51 -9.59
C ALA A 304 18.38 8.99 -9.02
N ASN A 305 19.47 8.87 -9.80
CA ASN A 305 20.77 9.47 -9.49
C ASN A 305 20.66 11.02 -9.52
N ASP A 306 21.78 11.74 -9.63
CA ASP A 306 21.80 13.22 -9.76
C ASP A 306 21.09 13.78 -11.03
N ASN A 307 20.34 12.94 -11.76
CA ASN A 307 19.63 13.28 -13.00
C ASN A 307 18.20 12.70 -12.99
N PRO A 308 17.14 13.55 -12.95
CA PRO A 308 15.75 13.09 -12.98
C PRO A 308 15.33 12.34 -14.25
N LEU A 309 16.10 12.43 -15.34
CA LEU A 309 15.87 11.67 -16.56
C LEU A 309 16.46 10.26 -16.51
N ASP A 310 17.22 9.92 -15.47
CA ASP A 310 17.67 8.56 -15.19
C ASP A 310 16.56 7.78 -14.50
N TRP A 311 15.61 7.30 -15.30
CA TRP A 311 14.45 6.54 -14.84
C TRP A 311 14.75 5.07 -14.53
N GLY A 312 16.02 4.64 -14.63
CA GLY A 312 16.43 3.27 -14.37
C GLY A 312 16.52 2.37 -15.59
N GLU A 313 16.64 2.91 -16.80
CA GLU A 313 16.73 2.12 -18.05
C GLU A 313 17.87 1.10 -18.00
N ASP A 314 19.07 1.55 -17.64
CA ASP A 314 20.27 0.70 -17.57
C ASP A 314 20.10 -0.39 -16.51
N TYR A 315 19.50 -0.04 -15.37
CA TYR A 315 19.20 -0.99 -14.31
C TYR A 315 18.18 -2.03 -14.77
N ALA A 316 17.05 -1.63 -15.37
CA ALA A 316 16.01 -2.53 -15.86
C ALA A 316 16.56 -3.48 -16.94
N ASN A 317 17.37 -2.98 -17.87
CA ASN A 317 18.05 -3.79 -18.90
C ASN A 317 19.10 -4.75 -18.33
N TRP A 318 19.60 -4.52 -17.12
CA TRP A 318 20.50 -5.42 -16.41
C TRP A 318 19.76 -6.41 -15.53
N VAL A 319 18.87 -5.94 -14.64
CA VAL A 319 18.30 -6.76 -13.57
C VAL A 319 17.34 -7.82 -14.10
N TYR A 320 16.48 -7.52 -15.07
CA TYR A 320 15.51 -8.51 -15.53
C TYR A 320 16.19 -9.68 -16.26
N PRO A 321 17.14 -9.46 -17.21
CA PRO A 321 17.86 -10.58 -17.82
C PRO A 321 18.73 -11.35 -16.84
N GLU A 322 19.30 -10.69 -15.84
CA GLU A 322 20.08 -11.36 -14.79
C GLU A 322 19.21 -12.26 -13.92
N MET A 323 18.06 -11.77 -13.44
CA MET A 323 17.13 -12.58 -12.68
C MET A 323 16.63 -13.78 -13.51
N ASP A 324 16.21 -13.58 -14.76
CA ASP A 324 15.79 -14.67 -15.64
C ASP A 324 16.92 -15.70 -15.85
N LEU A 325 18.13 -15.24 -16.21
CA LEU A 325 19.27 -16.11 -16.44
C LEU A 325 19.57 -16.97 -15.21
N ARG A 326 19.55 -16.37 -14.02
CA ARG A 326 19.84 -17.07 -12.77
C ARG A 326 18.73 -18.05 -12.41
N THR A 327 17.48 -17.65 -12.56
CA THR A 327 16.32 -18.52 -12.36
C THR A 327 16.40 -19.75 -13.26
N ARG A 328 16.75 -19.57 -14.54
CA ARG A 328 16.93 -20.70 -15.47
C ARG A 328 18.14 -21.57 -15.17
N LEU A 329 19.30 -20.98 -14.86
CA LEU A 329 20.53 -21.73 -14.61
C LEU A 329 20.50 -22.50 -13.28
N HIS A 330 19.77 -22.00 -12.29
CA HIS A 330 19.69 -22.58 -10.94
C HIS A 330 18.36 -23.27 -10.66
N ALA A 331 17.50 -23.41 -11.67
CA ALA A 331 16.18 -24.03 -11.57
C ALA A 331 15.32 -23.44 -10.43
N LEU A 332 15.36 -22.11 -10.29
CA LEU A 332 14.45 -21.38 -9.41
C LEU A 332 13.05 -21.35 -10.03
N ASP A 333 12.06 -21.08 -9.17
CA ASP A 333 10.66 -21.25 -9.51
C ASP A 333 9.98 -19.96 -9.98
N LEU A 334 10.45 -18.80 -9.53
CA LEU A 334 9.77 -17.50 -9.73
C LEU A 334 10.76 -16.36 -10.03
N THR A 335 10.35 -15.43 -10.90
CA THR A 335 10.98 -14.13 -11.07
C THR A 335 9.91 -13.07 -11.23
N VAL A 336 10.03 -11.98 -10.47
CA VAL A 336 9.04 -10.90 -10.46
C VAL A 336 9.71 -9.58 -10.85
N GLY A 337 9.50 -9.18 -12.11
CA GLY A 337 9.93 -7.86 -12.58
C GLY A 337 9.07 -6.77 -11.96
N SER A 338 9.67 -5.64 -11.64
CA SER A 338 8.98 -4.48 -11.06
C SER A 338 8.84 -3.35 -12.07
N VAL A 339 7.71 -2.65 -12.09
CA VAL A 339 7.42 -1.52 -12.99
C VAL A 339 7.04 -0.30 -12.16
N TRP A 340 7.38 0.91 -12.60
CA TRP A 340 7.16 2.14 -11.83
C TRP A 340 6.83 3.32 -12.74
N PRO A 341 5.96 4.27 -12.29
CA PRO A 341 5.57 5.40 -13.11
C PRO A 341 6.51 6.62 -12.99
N ALA A 342 7.07 6.84 -11.80
CA ALA A 342 7.90 7.97 -11.41
C ALA A 342 8.55 7.67 -10.05
N PHE A 343 9.30 8.63 -9.50
CA PHE A 343 9.81 8.63 -8.13
C PHE A 343 10.12 10.08 -7.70
N ASP A 344 9.83 10.46 -6.47
CA ASP A 344 10.30 11.71 -5.84
C ASP A 344 10.16 11.64 -4.31
N ASP A 345 11.29 11.54 -3.59
CA ASP A 345 11.34 11.49 -2.12
C ASP A 345 11.70 12.85 -1.47
N SER A 346 11.59 13.95 -2.24
CA SER A 346 11.97 15.29 -1.76
C SER A 346 11.15 15.79 -0.58
N ARG A 347 9.89 15.36 -0.47
CA ARG A 347 8.99 15.74 0.63
C ARG A 347 9.29 15.05 1.96
N VAL A 348 10.11 14.01 1.91
CA VAL A 348 10.69 13.33 3.08
C VAL A 348 12.20 13.55 3.19
N GLY A 349 12.74 14.51 2.43
CA GLY A 349 14.15 14.88 2.47
C GLY A 349 15.10 13.72 2.19
N GLY A 350 14.72 12.80 1.29
CA GLY A 350 15.53 11.61 0.97
C GLY A 350 15.78 10.69 2.16
N TRP A 351 14.94 10.74 3.19
CA TRP A 351 15.09 9.98 4.45
C TRP A 351 16.44 10.24 5.15
N GLY A 352 16.96 11.47 5.04
CA GLY A 352 18.26 11.87 5.59
C GLY A 352 19.44 11.66 4.63
N ASN A 353 19.19 11.15 3.43
CA ASN A 353 20.13 11.16 2.31
C ASN A 353 19.84 12.35 1.37
N THR A 354 20.50 12.38 0.21
CA THR A 354 20.15 13.35 -0.84
C THR A 354 18.83 12.92 -1.48
N PRO A 355 17.83 13.81 -1.58
CA PRO A 355 16.60 13.50 -2.30
C PRO A 355 16.85 13.07 -3.74
N ARG A 356 16.02 12.16 -4.21
CA ARG A 356 16.07 11.57 -5.53
C ARG A 356 14.75 11.79 -6.25
N SER A 357 14.81 11.88 -7.57
CA SER A 357 13.62 11.96 -8.41
C SER A 357 13.81 11.26 -9.75
N ILE A 358 12.72 10.74 -10.28
CA ILE A 358 12.56 10.22 -11.64
C ILE A 358 11.35 10.94 -12.21
N ASP A 359 11.57 11.72 -13.26
CA ASP A 359 10.49 12.34 -14.02
C ASP A 359 9.72 11.25 -14.77
N GLY A 360 8.42 11.12 -14.49
CA GLY A 360 7.55 10.15 -15.16
C GLY A 360 7.32 10.45 -16.65
N GLN A 361 7.80 11.60 -17.15
CA GLN A 361 7.77 12.00 -18.56
C GLN A 361 6.37 11.91 -19.18
N GLY A 362 5.36 12.34 -18.42
CA GLY A 362 3.95 12.28 -18.85
C GLY A 362 3.41 10.86 -19.02
N GLY A 363 3.94 9.88 -18.26
CA GLY A 363 3.53 8.48 -18.29
C GLY A 363 4.44 7.58 -19.13
N ALA A 364 5.37 8.15 -19.90
CA ALA A 364 6.27 7.38 -20.76
C ALA A 364 7.18 6.41 -19.98
N VAL A 365 7.62 6.78 -18.76
CA VAL A 365 8.42 5.89 -17.92
C VAL A 365 7.63 4.65 -17.51
N TYR A 366 6.34 4.80 -17.20
CA TYR A 366 5.49 3.66 -16.86
C TYR A 366 5.37 2.70 -18.06
N ASP A 367 5.12 3.24 -19.26
CA ASP A 367 5.07 2.44 -20.48
C ASP A 367 6.39 1.70 -20.75
N GLN A 368 7.52 2.39 -20.60
CA GLN A 368 8.86 1.84 -20.84
C GLN A 368 9.24 0.74 -19.85
N THR A 369 8.95 0.91 -18.56
CA THR A 369 9.24 -0.11 -17.55
C THR A 369 8.39 -1.35 -17.77
N TRP A 370 7.10 -1.20 -18.13
CA TRP A 370 6.25 -2.30 -18.57
C TRP A 370 6.81 -3.03 -19.79
N ASP A 371 7.20 -2.30 -20.84
CA ASP A 371 7.75 -2.90 -22.06
C ASP A 371 9.01 -3.73 -21.77
N LEU A 372 9.90 -3.24 -20.89
CA LEU A 372 11.11 -3.96 -20.49
C LEU A 372 10.81 -5.19 -19.63
N ALA A 373 9.90 -5.08 -18.66
CA ALA A 373 9.50 -6.20 -17.81
C ALA A 373 8.86 -7.32 -18.65
N LEU A 374 7.92 -6.98 -19.53
CA LEU A 374 7.24 -7.93 -20.42
C LEU A 374 8.20 -8.55 -21.44
N LYS A 375 9.15 -7.77 -21.98
CA LYS A 375 10.18 -8.27 -22.89
C LYS A 375 11.07 -9.30 -22.22
N ALA A 376 11.44 -9.11 -20.96
CA ALA A 376 12.23 -10.08 -20.21
C ALA A 376 11.44 -11.36 -19.95
N GLN A 377 10.18 -11.24 -19.53
CA GLN A 377 9.29 -12.37 -19.27
C GLN A 377 8.97 -13.20 -20.51
N ALA A 378 8.89 -12.57 -21.69
CA ALA A 378 8.70 -13.29 -22.95
C ALA A 378 9.85 -14.25 -23.30
N GLN A 379 10.99 -14.16 -22.61
CA GLN A 379 12.13 -15.06 -22.79
C GLN A 379 12.12 -16.25 -21.81
N GLU A 380 11.17 -16.28 -20.86
CA GLU A 380 11.06 -17.34 -19.87
C GLU A 380 10.72 -18.70 -20.51
N ALA A 381 11.12 -19.77 -19.82
CA ALA A 381 10.86 -21.11 -20.31
C ALA A 381 9.35 -21.42 -20.29
N PRO A 382 8.82 -22.16 -21.28
CA PRO A 382 7.41 -22.54 -21.29
C PRO A 382 6.97 -23.18 -19.96
N GLY A 383 5.98 -22.56 -19.30
CA GLY A 383 5.45 -23.03 -18.01
C GLY A 383 6.04 -22.37 -16.76
N GLN A 384 7.00 -21.45 -16.90
CA GLN A 384 7.32 -20.49 -15.83
C GLN A 384 6.22 -19.44 -15.73
N PRO A 385 5.79 -19.06 -14.51
CA PRO A 385 4.81 -18.00 -14.33
C PRO A 385 5.48 -16.64 -14.50
N THR A 386 4.81 -15.75 -15.23
CA THR A 386 5.29 -14.39 -15.45
C THR A 386 4.56 -13.48 -14.45
N TRP A 387 5.22 -13.05 -13.37
CA TRP A 387 4.61 -12.14 -12.40
C TRP A 387 5.23 -10.75 -12.53
N VAL A 388 4.40 -9.71 -12.55
CA VAL A 388 4.85 -8.31 -12.51
C VAL A 388 4.41 -7.69 -11.20
N GLN A 389 5.27 -6.89 -10.59
CA GLN A 389 4.95 -6.05 -9.44
C GLN A 389 4.96 -4.58 -9.84
N ILE A 390 3.89 -3.85 -9.54
CA ILE A 390 3.83 -2.40 -9.66
C ILE A 390 4.43 -1.79 -8.39
N VAL A 391 5.40 -0.90 -8.57
CA VAL A 391 6.08 -0.11 -7.55
C VAL A 391 5.61 1.34 -7.73
N THR A 392 4.59 1.78 -7.02
CA THR A 392 3.81 1.09 -5.97
C THR A 392 2.32 1.37 -6.14
N TRP A 393 1.45 0.70 -5.36
CA TRP A 393 0.07 1.15 -5.21
C TRP A 393 0.04 2.57 -4.67
N ASN A 394 0.68 2.84 -3.53
CA ASN A 394 0.47 4.06 -2.75
C ASN A 394 1.65 4.55 -1.90
N ASP A 395 2.90 4.36 -2.34
CA ASP A 395 4.02 5.00 -1.65
C ASP A 395 4.10 6.48 -1.99
N TRP A 396 3.22 7.25 -1.33
CA TRP A 396 3.12 8.70 -1.48
C TRP A 396 4.39 9.43 -1.03
N ASN A 397 5.17 8.84 -0.14
CA ASN A 397 6.40 9.46 0.37
C ASN A 397 7.53 9.41 -0.66
N GLU A 398 7.49 8.44 -1.58
CA GLU A 398 8.44 8.29 -2.67
C GLU A 398 7.85 8.66 -4.05
N GLY A 399 6.60 9.12 -4.14
CA GLY A 399 6.02 9.59 -5.40
C GLY A 399 5.88 8.51 -6.48
N THR A 400 5.85 7.23 -6.11
CA THR A 400 5.78 6.10 -7.05
C THR A 400 4.37 5.55 -7.23
N GLN A 401 3.36 6.13 -6.57
CA GLN A 401 2.01 5.59 -6.51
C GLN A 401 1.30 5.54 -7.88
N ILE A 402 0.50 4.50 -8.08
CA ILE A 402 -0.54 4.46 -9.13
C ILE A 402 -1.95 4.71 -8.58
N GLU A 403 -2.11 4.75 -7.25
CA GLU A 403 -3.36 5.14 -6.60
C GLU A 403 -3.80 6.53 -7.11
N PRO A 404 -5.10 6.73 -7.39
CA PRO A 404 -5.58 7.96 -8.01
C PRO A 404 -5.15 9.24 -7.28
N THR A 405 -4.66 10.21 -8.05
CA THR A 405 -4.22 11.52 -7.54
C THR A 405 -5.20 12.62 -7.93
N LEU A 406 -5.17 13.77 -7.24
CA LEU A 406 -5.95 14.95 -7.66
C LEU A 406 -5.54 15.47 -9.04
N ALA A 407 -4.25 15.36 -9.39
CA ALA A 407 -3.72 15.89 -10.64
C ALA A 407 -3.98 14.97 -11.84
N GLY A 408 -3.81 13.67 -11.65
CA GLY A 408 -3.89 12.65 -12.71
C GLY A 408 -5.17 11.82 -12.69
N GLY A 409 -6.05 12.02 -11.72
CA GLY A 409 -7.27 11.22 -11.57
C GLY A 409 -6.94 9.73 -11.59
N THR A 410 -7.56 9.00 -12.51
CA THR A 410 -7.37 7.55 -12.70
C THR A 410 -6.46 7.18 -13.87
N ASP A 411 -5.67 8.12 -14.42
CA ASP A 411 -4.91 7.91 -15.66
C ASP A 411 -3.94 6.72 -15.57
N LEU A 412 -3.21 6.58 -14.46
CA LEU A 412 -2.31 5.44 -14.23
C LEU A 412 -3.06 4.12 -14.05
N LEU A 413 -4.28 4.14 -13.50
CA LEU A 413 -5.13 2.95 -13.42
C LEU A 413 -5.65 2.55 -14.80
N ALA A 414 -6.04 3.52 -15.64
CA ALA A 414 -6.45 3.26 -17.03
C ALA A 414 -5.29 2.70 -17.86
N ALA A 415 -4.09 3.26 -17.73
CA ALA A 415 -2.88 2.68 -18.32
C ALA A 415 -2.65 1.23 -17.84
N THR A 416 -2.87 0.97 -16.55
CA THR A 416 -2.76 -0.38 -15.98
C THR A 416 -3.83 -1.34 -16.54
N GLN A 417 -5.06 -0.88 -16.81
CA GLN A 417 -6.08 -1.69 -17.50
C GLN A 417 -5.61 -2.12 -18.90
N ASP A 418 -4.97 -1.23 -19.64
CA ASP A 418 -4.43 -1.54 -20.97
C ASP A 418 -3.29 -2.57 -20.90
N LYS A 419 -2.39 -2.42 -19.92
CA LYS A 419 -1.32 -3.42 -19.68
C LYS A 419 -1.90 -4.76 -19.23
N ALA A 420 -2.89 -4.76 -18.34
CA ALA A 420 -3.58 -5.97 -17.90
C ALA A 420 -4.27 -6.70 -19.06
N ARG A 421 -4.97 -5.96 -19.93
CA ARG A 421 -5.59 -6.51 -21.15
C ARG A 421 -4.55 -7.18 -22.04
N ALA A 422 -3.41 -6.52 -22.27
CA ALA A 422 -2.34 -7.04 -23.11
C ALA A 422 -1.64 -8.27 -22.49
N TYR A 423 -1.50 -8.29 -21.16
CA TYR A 423 -0.67 -9.24 -20.45
C TYR A 423 -1.42 -10.47 -19.93
N THR A 424 -2.54 -10.27 -19.22
CA THR A 424 -3.33 -11.34 -18.61
C THR A 424 -4.61 -11.66 -19.39
N GLY A 425 -4.97 -10.79 -20.36
CA GLY A 425 -6.24 -10.88 -21.07
C GLY A 425 -7.43 -10.35 -20.26
N ARG A 426 -7.21 -9.82 -19.04
CA ARG A 426 -8.27 -9.21 -18.23
C ARG A 426 -8.63 -7.85 -18.82
N ASP A 427 -9.84 -7.77 -19.37
CA ASP A 427 -10.37 -6.57 -20.01
C ASP A 427 -11.40 -5.89 -19.11
N MET A 428 -10.98 -4.84 -18.40
CA MET A 428 -11.87 -3.98 -17.62
C MET A 428 -12.13 -2.67 -18.36
N PRO A 429 -13.37 -2.16 -18.39
CA PRO A 429 -13.67 -0.87 -19.01
C PRO A 429 -13.24 0.30 -18.11
N PRO A 430 -12.94 1.49 -18.68
CA PRO A 430 -12.62 2.68 -17.89
C PRO A 430 -13.71 3.09 -16.90
N SER A 431 -14.99 2.80 -17.21
CA SER A 431 -16.12 3.07 -16.30
C SER A 431 -16.06 2.29 -14.99
N ALA A 432 -15.27 1.21 -14.91
CA ALA A 432 -15.05 0.50 -13.66
C ALA A 432 -14.23 1.33 -12.65
N LEU A 433 -13.38 2.25 -13.12
CA LEU A 433 -12.42 2.98 -12.28
C LEU A 433 -13.07 4.07 -11.41
N GLU A 434 -14.24 4.60 -11.79
CA GLU A 434 -14.92 5.64 -11.00
C GLU A 434 -15.76 5.07 -9.85
N ILE A 435 -16.21 3.82 -9.96
CA ILE A 435 -17.15 3.20 -9.01
C ILE A 435 -16.60 3.19 -7.57
N PRO A 436 -15.35 2.74 -7.30
CA PRO A 436 -14.84 2.68 -5.95
C PRO A 436 -14.79 4.04 -5.25
N ALA A 437 -14.32 5.08 -5.94
CA ALA A 437 -14.23 6.43 -5.38
C ALA A 437 -15.62 7.00 -5.05
N ARG A 438 -16.63 6.72 -5.90
CA ARG A 438 -18.02 7.11 -5.67
C ARG A 438 -18.64 6.38 -4.49
N ILE A 439 -18.34 5.09 -4.30
CA ILE A 439 -18.76 4.33 -3.12
C ILE A 439 -18.18 4.95 -1.84
N LEU A 440 -16.88 5.26 -1.84
CA LEU A 440 -16.22 5.87 -0.69
C LEU A 440 -16.80 7.27 -0.38
N ALA A 441 -17.02 8.09 -1.40
CA ALA A 441 -17.64 9.40 -1.25
C ALA A 441 -19.04 9.30 -0.64
N LEU A 442 -19.89 8.41 -1.19
CA LEU A 442 -21.24 8.16 -0.68
C LEU A 442 -21.22 7.74 0.81
N ARG A 443 -20.30 6.83 1.18
CA ARG A 443 -20.14 6.38 2.56
C ARG A 443 -19.76 7.52 3.51
N ARG A 444 -18.89 8.44 3.06
CA ARG A 444 -18.44 9.60 3.84
C ARG A 444 -19.50 10.68 3.97
N GLU A 445 -20.27 10.94 2.91
CA GLU A 445 -21.28 12.00 2.85
C GLU A 445 -22.58 11.63 3.59
N ALA A 446 -22.99 10.37 3.52
CA ALA A 446 -24.23 9.89 4.10
C ALA A 446 -24.04 8.55 4.85
N PRO A 447 -23.28 8.52 5.96
CA PRO A 447 -23.05 7.27 6.68
C PRO A 447 -24.35 6.73 7.29
N GLY A 448 -24.59 5.42 7.15
CA GLY A 448 -25.73 4.77 7.81
C GLY A 448 -26.15 3.44 7.19
N PRO A 449 -27.09 2.73 7.83
CA PRO A 449 -27.48 1.37 7.41
C PRO A 449 -28.09 1.29 5.99
N GLN A 450 -28.79 2.35 5.55
CA GLN A 450 -29.37 2.43 4.21
C GLN A 450 -28.29 2.56 3.14
N THR A 451 -27.33 3.45 3.37
CA THR A 451 -26.15 3.62 2.52
C THR A 451 -25.33 2.35 2.41
N GLU A 452 -25.06 1.66 3.53
CA GLU A 452 -24.36 0.38 3.47
C GLU A 452 -25.16 -0.73 2.76
N ALA A 453 -26.50 -0.68 2.79
CA ALA A 453 -27.33 -1.60 2.01
C ALA A 453 -27.28 -1.30 0.51
N LEU A 454 -27.18 -0.02 0.12
CA LEU A 454 -26.96 0.38 -1.27
C LEU A 454 -25.56 -0.03 -1.73
N ILE A 455 -24.52 0.28 -0.96
CA ILE A 455 -23.13 -0.08 -1.27
C ILE A 455 -22.97 -1.59 -1.47
N ARG A 456 -23.59 -2.43 -0.63
CA ARG A 456 -23.60 -3.89 -0.85
C ARG A 456 -24.22 -4.30 -2.18
N GLN A 457 -25.28 -3.63 -2.62
CA GLN A 457 -25.89 -3.89 -3.93
C GLN A 457 -24.97 -3.43 -5.07
N VAL A 458 -24.32 -2.26 -4.92
CA VAL A 458 -23.34 -1.75 -5.89
C VAL A 458 -22.17 -2.72 -6.02
N TYR A 459 -21.56 -3.17 -4.92
CA TYR A 459 -20.47 -4.16 -4.97
C TYR A 459 -20.89 -5.49 -5.59
N ALA A 460 -22.10 -5.95 -5.32
CA ALA A 460 -22.62 -7.16 -5.95
C ALA A 460 -22.70 -7.03 -7.48
N ARG A 461 -23.06 -5.85 -8.02
CA ARG A 461 -23.04 -5.57 -9.46
C ARG A 461 -21.63 -5.38 -10.00
N PHE A 462 -20.80 -4.62 -9.28
CA PHE A 462 -19.42 -4.32 -9.63
C PHE A 462 -18.59 -5.59 -9.80
N PHE A 463 -18.59 -6.51 -8.81
CA PHE A 463 -17.84 -7.75 -8.90
C PHE A 463 -18.46 -8.78 -9.86
N ALA A 464 -19.74 -8.64 -10.18
CA ALA A 464 -20.38 -9.36 -11.28
C ALA A 464 -20.05 -8.75 -12.67
N GLN A 465 -19.22 -7.70 -12.71
CA GLN A 465 -18.83 -6.94 -13.92
C GLN A 465 -20.02 -6.29 -14.64
N ASP A 466 -21.10 -6.03 -13.91
CA ASP A 466 -22.28 -5.29 -14.36
C ASP A 466 -22.12 -3.80 -13.97
N PHE A 467 -21.12 -3.15 -14.57
CA PHE A 467 -20.71 -1.79 -14.20
C PHE A 467 -21.79 -0.74 -14.49
N GLU A 468 -22.59 -0.92 -15.55
CA GLU A 468 -23.71 -0.03 -15.85
C GLU A 468 -24.76 -0.06 -14.74
N ALA A 469 -25.13 -1.26 -14.24
CA ALA A 469 -26.07 -1.37 -13.13
C ALA A 469 -25.47 -0.82 -11.83
N ALA A 470 -24.19 -1.06 -11.57
CA ALA A 470 -23.49 -0.50 -10.41
C ALA A 470 -23.54 1.05 -10.42
N LEU A 471 -23.29 1.66 -11.58
CA LEU A 471 -23.35 3.12 -11.74
C LEU A 471 -24.77 3.66 -11.67
N SER A 472 -25.76 2.95 -12.21
CA SER A 472 -27.18 3.32 -12.08
C SER A 472 -27.59 3.42 -10.62
N LEU A 473 -27.20 2.44 -9.78
CA LEU A 473 -27.48 2.44 -8.35
C LEU A 473 -26.82 3.61 -7.61
N LEU A 474 -25.64 4.06 -8.05
CA LEU A 474 -24.95 5.22 -7.46
C LEU A 474 -25.51 6.57 -7.92
N ASN A 475 -26.39 6.59 -8.92
CA ASN A 475 -27.03 7.80 -9.47
C ASN A 475 -28.46 8.02 -8.94
N GLU A 476 -29.04 7.03 -8.28
CA GLU A 476 -30.34 7.11 -7.58
C GLU A 476 -30.20 7.85 -6.25
#